data_AF-A0AAE0FBU3-F1
#
_entry.id   AF-A0AAE0FBU3-F1
#
_cell.length_a   1.000
_cell.length_b   1.000
_cell.length_c   1.000
_cell.angle_alpha   90.00
_cell.angle_beta   90.00
_cell.angle_gamma   90.00
#
_symmetry.space_group_name_H-M   'P 1'
#
loop_
_entity.id
_entity.type
_entity.pdbx_description
1 polymer ?
#
loop_
_entity_poly.entity_id
_entity_poly.type
_entity_poly.pdbx_seq_one_letter_code
_entity_poly.pdbx_strand_id
1 'polypeptide(L)'
;MLKRSAETAKYLHDIPKVVWRQLNEIDMGVCDGMTYSEIKAAMPAEFEMRAKDKLRFRYSRGESYLDVIQRLESLIIELERQQQPVLIVAHQ
;
A
#
# COMPACT_ATOMS: atom_id res chain seq x y z
N MET A 1 -3.25 9.83 -2.75
CA MET A 1 -2.82 9.44 -4.10
C MET A 1 -1.34 9.69 -4.19
N LEU A 2 -0.56 8.65 -4.43
CA LEU A 2 0.87 8.79 -4.65
C LEU A 2 1.14 9.19 -6.10
N LYS A 3 2.13 10.04 -6.32
CA LYS A 3 2.44 10.64 -7.63
C LYS A 3 2.59 9.60 -8.74
N ARG A 4 3.25 8.47 -8.43
CA ARG A 4 3.51 7.38 -9.39
C ARG A 4 2.23 6.75 -9.95
N SER A 5 1.18 6.53 -9.14
CA SER A 5 -0.07 5.97 -9.66
C SER A 5 -0.85 6.99 -10.50
N ALA A 6 -0.75 8.28 -10.15
CA ALA A 6 -1.34 9.36 -10.94
C ALA A 6 -0.67 9.52 -12.31
N GLU A 7 0.65 9.45 -12.36
CA GLU A 7 1.43 9.56 -13.59
C GLU A 7 1.17 8.39 -14.53
N THR A 8 1.10 7.16 -14.01
CA THR A 8 0.71 5.99 -14.82
C THR A 8 -0.72 6.11 -15.35
N ALA A 9 -1.67 6.52 -14.50
CA ALA A 9 -3.07 6.66 -14.91
C ALA A 9 -3.29 7.77 -15.96
N LYS A 10 -2.36 8.72 -16.11
CA LYS A 10 -2.46 9.81 -17.10
C LYS A 10 -2.57 9.31 -18.54
N TYR A 11 -1.99 8.15 -18.85
CA TYR A 11 -1.99 7.56 -20.19
C TYR A 11 -3.29 6.83 -20.55
N LEU A 12 -4.20 6.65 -19.58
CA LEU A 12 -5.50 6.02 -19.80
C LEU A 12 -6.50 7.07 -20.30
N HIS A 13 -6.39 7.44 -21.56
CA HIS A 13 -7.30 8.38 -22.20
C HIS A 13 -8.72 7.80 -22.27
N ASP A 14 -9.74 8.68 -22.16
CA ASP A 14 -11.16 8.34 -22.29
C ASP A 14 -11.75 7.34 -21.28
N ILE A 15 -11.01 7.00 -20.23
CA ILE A 15 -11.50 6.19 -19.11
C ILE A 15 -11.73 7.11 -17.89
N PRO A 16 -12.93 7.09 -17.26
CA PRO A 16 -13.19 7.77 -15.98
C PRO A 16 -12.24 7.27 -14.89
N LYS A 17 -11.64 8.21 -14.14
CA LYS A 17 -10.66 7.90 -13.09
C LYS A 17 -11.23 8.30 -11.74
N VAL A 18 -11.22 7.37 -10.79
CA VAL A 18 -11.58 7.62 -9.39
C VAL A 18 -10.34 7.42 -8.53
N VAL A 19 -10.12 8.34 -7.60
CA VAL A 19 -8.95 8.33 -6.72
C VAL A 19 -9.36 7.82 -5.34
N TRP A 20 -8.84 6.66 -4.97
CA TRP A 20 -9.04 6.07 -3.65
C TRP A 20 -7.77 6.24 -2.80
N ARG A 21 -7.88 6.96 -1.68
CA ARG A 21 -6.73 7.12 -0.75
C ARG A 21 -6.36 5.78 -0.09
N GLN A 22 -7.34 4.88 0.03
CA GLN A 22 -7.21 3.51 0.51
C GLN A 22 -6.35 2.63 -0.41
N LEU A 23 -5.96 3.08 -1.60
CA LEU A 23 -5.00 2.39 -2.48
C LEU A 23 -3.56 2.91 -2.34
N ASN A 24 -3.30 3.87 -1.45
CA ASN A 24 -1.93 4.26 -1.16
C ASN A 24 -1.12 3.06 -0.64
N GLU A 25 0.19 3.11 -0.88
CA GLU A 25 1.14 2.09 -0.42
C GLU A 25 1.07 1.92 1.09
N ILE A 26 1.49 0.75 1.58
CA ILE A 26 1.66 0.53 3.01
C ILE A 26 2.57 1.63 3.61
N ASP A 27 2.11 2.25 4.70
CA ASP A 27 2.88 3.25 5.43
C ASP A 27 4.01 2.56 6.22
N MET A 28 5.28 2.82 5.88
CA MET A 28 6.43 2.24 6.60
C MET A 28 6.85 3.10 7.80
N GLY A 29 6.13 4.17 8.11
CA GLY A 29 6.32 5.00 9.28
C GLY A 29 7.74 5.55 9.37
N VAL A 30 8.44 5.23 10.47
CA VAL A 30 9.84 5.66 10.66
C VAL A 30 10.81 5.07 9.62
N CYS A 31 10.43 4.01 8.92
CA CYS A 31 11.23 3.36 7.89
C CYS A 31 10.97 3.91 6.48
N ASP A 32 10.08 4.90 6.32
CA ASP A 32 9.81 5.53 5.03
C ASP A 32 11.09 6.15 4.43
N GLY A 33 11.32 5.87 3.15
CA GLY A 33 12.50 6.35 2.41
C GLY A 33 13.79 5.57 2.67
N MET A 34 13.79 4.58 3.57
CA MET A 34 14.92 3.70 3.80
C MET A 34 14.90 2.48 2.87
N THR A 35 16.09 2.05 2.45
CA THR A 35 16.28 0.75 1.79
C THR A 35 16.26 -0.38 2.81
N TYR A 36 15.99 -1.61 2.35
CA TYR A 36 16.05 -2.80 3.22
C TYR A 36 17.41 -2.99 3.91
N SER A 37 18.51 -2.65 3.23
CA SER A 37 19.86 -2.74 3.80
C SER A 37 20.07 -1.72 4.92
N GLU A 38 19.56 -0.49 4.75
CA GLU A 38 19.61 0.54 5.79
C GLU A 38 18.75 0.16 6.99
N ILE A 39 17.53 -0.37 6.78
CA ILE A 39 16.68 -0.85 7.87
C ILE A 39 17.37 -1.99 8.64
N LYS A 40 17.98 -2.95 7.93
CA LYS A 40 18.70 -4.05 8.57
C LYS A 40 19.89 -3.57 9.40
N ALA A 41 20.59 -2.54 8.94
CA ALA A 41 21.74 -1.98 9.65
C ALA A 41 21.33 -1.10 10.84
N ALA A 42 20.33 -0.25 10.68
CA ALA A 42 19.89 0.70 11.70
C ALA A 42 18.94 0.09 12.73
N MET A 43 18.11 -0.88 12.32
CA MET A 43 17.02 -1.46 13.12
C MET A 43 16.97 -3.01 12.97
N PRO A 44 18.05 -3.72 13.34
CA PRO A 44 18.15 -5.17 13.10
C PRO A 44 17.05 -5.99 13.78
N ALA A 45 16.65 -5.61 14.99
CA ALA A 45 15.56 -6.28 15.71
C ALA A 45 14.21 -6.14 15.00
N GLU A 46 13.87 -4.95 14.50
CA GLU A 46 12.64 -4.74 13.73
C GLU A 46 12.68 -5.53 12.42
N PHE A 47 13.82 -5.54 11.73
CA PHE A 47 14.03 -6.32 10.51
C PHE A 47 13.77 -7.81 10.74
N GLU A 48 14.29 -8.37 11.83
CA GLU A 48 14.04 -9.76 12.22
C GLU A 48 12.58 -10.03 12.60
N MET A 49 11.96 -9.14 13.37
CA MET A 49 10.55 -9.27 13.75
C MET A 49 9.63 -9.27 12.53
N ARG A 50 9.88 -8.36 11.58
CA ARG A 50 9.16 -8.32 10.30
C ARG A 50 9.37 -9.58 9.48
N ALA A 51 10.58 -10.16 9.50
CA ALA A 51 10.86 -11.40 8.79
C ALA A 51 10.12 -12.60 9.41
N LYS A 52 9.90 -12.60 10.73
CA LYS A 52 9.20 -13.68 11.46
C LYS A 52 7.69 -13.67 11.23
N ASP A 53 7.04 -12.50 11.27
CA ASP A 53 5.60 -12.37 10.99
C ASP A 53 5.33 -11.10 10.16
N LYS A 54 5.53 -11.21 8.85
CA LYS A 54 5.32 -10.10 7.91
C LYS A 54 3.88 -9.59 7.91
N LEU A 55 2.89 -10.45 8.16
CA LEU A 55 1.47 -10.09 8.11
C LEU A 55 1.09 -9.19 9.28
N ARG A 56 1.52 -9.53 10.50
CA ARG A 56 1.14 -8.83 11.74
C ARG A 56 2.13 -7.76 12.17
N PHE A 57 3.37 -7.83 11.70
CA PHE A 57 4.36 -6.79 12.01
C PHE A 57 3.84 -5.43 11.55
N ARG A 58 3.77 -4.49 12.50
CA ARG A 58 3.39 -3.09 12.26
C ARG A 58 4.63 -2.23 12.35
N TYR A 59 4.91 -1.46 11.30
CA TYR A 59 5.98 -0.46 11.37
C TYR A 59 5.68 0.57 12.45
N SER A 60 6.72 1.01 13.15
CA SER A 60 6.62 2.09 14.13
C SER A 60 6.08 3.36 13.45
N ARG A 61 4.92 3.87 13.92
CA ARG A 61 4.15 4.98 13.31
C ARG A 61 3.68 4.73 11.88
N GLY A 62 3.61 3.48 11.44
CA GLY A 62 3.09 3.08 10.14
C GLY A 62 2.03 1.98 10.25
N GLU A 63 1.97 1.14 9.24
CA GLU A 63 0.95 0.10 9.07
C GLU A 63 1.54 -1.32 9.18
N SER A 64 0.67 -2.28 9.46
CA SER A 64 0.85 -3.71 9.17
C SER A 64 0.03 -4.12 7.96
N TYR A 65 0.27 -5.30 7.38
CA TYR A 65 -0.61 -5.80 6.32
C TYR A 65 -2.04 -6.03 6.80
N LEU A 66 -2.27 -6.29 8.08
CA LEU A 66 -3.63 -6.36 8.64
C LEU A 66 -4.33 -4.99 8.59
N ASP A 67 -3.61 -3.90 8.85
CA ASP A 67 -4.16 -2.54 8.71
C ASP A 67 -4.52 -2.23 7.25
N VAL A 68 -3.64 -2.64 6.32
CA VAL A 68 -3.89 -2.51 4.88
C VAL A 68 -5.15 -3.29 4.46
N ILE A 69 -5.29 -4.54 4.91
CA ILE A 69 -6.49 -5.36 4.66
C ILE A 69 -7.74 -4.64 5.19
N GLN A 70 -7.69 -4.15 6.43
CA GLN A 70 -8.82 -3.50 7.07
C GLN A 70 -9.24 -2.22 6.33
N ARG A 71 -8.30 -1.37 5.90
CA ARG A 71 -8.67 -0.14 5.15
C ARG A 71 -9.14 -0.41 3.72
N LEU A 72 -8.81 -1.57 3.16
CA LEU A 72 -9.26 -1.97 1.82
C LEU A 72 -10.67 -2.58 1.83
N GLU A 73 -11.20 -2.98 2.99
CA GLU A 73 -12.47 -3.71 3.09
C GLU A 73 -13.63 -3.00 2.36
N SER A 74 -13.83 -1.70 2.61
CA SER A 74 -14.89 -0.94 1.93
C SER A 74 -14.68 -0.82 0.42
N LEU A 75 -13.42 -0.79 -0.02
CA LEU A 75 -13.09 -0.71 -1.44
C LEU A 75 -13.38 -2.04 -2.13
N ILE A 76 -13.07 -3.17 -1.49
CA ILE A 76 -13.38 -4.50 -2.03
C ILE A 76 -14.88 -4.67 -2.23
N ILE A 77 -15.70 -4.29 -1.24
CA ILE A 77 -17.16 -4.34 -1.35
C ILE A 77 -17.66 -3.48 -2.54
N GLU A 78 -17.09 -2.29 -2.74
CA GLU A 78 -17.47 -1.43 -3.86
C GLU A 78 -17.03 -2.00 -5.22
N LEU A 79 -15.88 -2.68 -5.27
CA LEU A 79 -15.38 -3.36 -6.47
C LEU A 79 -16.25 -4.57 -6.84
N GLU A 80 -16.70 -5.36 -5.86
CA GLU A 80 -17.59 -6.50 -6.08
C GLU A 80 -18.94 -6.10 -6.67
N ARG A 81 -19.37 -4.85 -6.43
CA ARG A 81 -20.61 -4.30 -7.00
C ARG A 81 -20.46 -3.83 -8.45
N GLN A 82 -19.24 -3.72 -8.97
CA GLN A 82 -19.01 -3.25 -10.34
C GLN A 82 -19.35 -4.35 -11.35
N GLN A 83 -20.24 -4.04 -12.29
CA GLN A 83 -20.61 -4.96 -13.38
C GLN A 83 -19.73 -4.78 -14.63
N GLN A 84 -18.90 -3.73 -14.66
CA GLN A 84 -18.00 -3.42 -15.77
C GLN A 84 -16.54 -3.72 -15.38
N PRO A 85 -15.66 -3.96 -16.36
CA PRO A 85 -14.24 -4.15 -16.10
C PRO A 85 -13.63 -2.95 -15.37
N VAL A 86 -12.87 -3.23 -14.30
CA VAL A 86 -12.14 -2.23 -13.52
C VAL A 86 -10.64 -2.44 -13.68
N LEU A 87 -9.91 -1.36 -13.93
CA LEU A 87 -8.45 -1.33 -13.87
C LEU A 87 -8.00 -0.64 -12.59
N ILE A 88 -7.20 -1.32 -11.76
CA ILE A 88 -6.66 -0.79 -10.52
C ILE A 88 -5.17 -0.49 -10.71
N VAL A 89 -4.77 0.75 -10.44
CA VAL A 89 -3.36 1.19 -10.44
C VAL A 89 -2.94 1.43 -8.99
N ALA A 90 -2.15 0.52 -8.42
CA ALA A 90 -1.79 0.50 -7.00
C ALA A 90 -0.29 0.23 -6.79
N HIS A 91 0.05 -0.42 -5.67
CA HIS A 91 1.42 -0.60 -5.18
C HIS A 91 1.63 -2.02 -4.60
N GLN A 92 2.83 -2.35 -4.09
CA GLN A 92 3.26 -3.73 -3.82
C GLN A 92 3.04 -4.19 -2.37
#